data_AF-A0A9W8LTF8-F1
#
_entry.id   AF-A0A9W8LTF8-F1
#
_cell.length_a   1.000
_cell.length_b   1.000
_cell.length_c   1.000
_cell.angle_alpha   90.00
_cell.angle_beta   90.00
_cell.angle_gamma   90.00
#
_symmetry.space_group_name_H-M   'P 1'
#
loop_
_entity.id
_entity.type
_entity.pdbx_description
1 polymer ?
#
loop_
_entity_poly.entity_id
_entity_poly.type
_entity_poly.pdbx_seq_one_letter_code
_entity_poly.pdbx_strand_id
1 'polypeptide(L)'
;MRLGVTLAVLCVLAHVGLSAKCLPKAPSPTDVVVAPTGDDATTDPTTDPTLDPTVDPNTEIVGNDDALSESSSDAEASTEDDSQDSSSSDAFKITLDQLDIAVPLGKGEGQCGASDAKGCVLNSKAVDPINKALAKYKITRRSEVVAVLALMAFESGSWKYNINVSKNQPGQGTFAMMQYPNVYAYAKYLYPSKVEDKWATLEADTNEDPDSEQMNKVREMVLNDDDSFGSGFWFLTNKVEGDYHNNDKKLRDGNPDDFKAYCLDGVQTGWDDTRNTVWEAVNKAIK
;
A
#
# COMPACT_ATOMS: atom_id res chain seq x y z
N MET A 1 63.71 -30.17 -26.28
CA MET A 1 63.21 -30.42 -24.91
C MET A 1 63.12 -29.10 -24.16
N ARG A 2 61.93 -28.71 -23.69
CA ARG A 2 61.70 -27.73 -22.60
C ARG A 2 60.49 -28.25 -21.82
N LEU A 3 60.55 -28.22 -20.50
CA LEU A 3 59.48 -28.80 -19.65
C LEU A 3 58.31 -27.83 -19.56
N GLY A 4 57.09 -28.38 -19.47
CA GLY A 4 55.90 -27.61 -19.13
C GLY A 4 55.77 -27.39 -17.62
N VAL A 5 55.05 -26.34 -17.23
CA VAL A 5 54.61 -26.08 -15.86
C VAL A 5 53.08 -25.97 -15.88
N THR A 6 52.40 -26.99 -15.37
CA THR A 6 50.94 -27.03 -15.32
C THR A 6 50.45 -26.29 -14.08
N LEU A 7 49.88 -25.10 -14.25
CA LEU A 7 49.32 -24.32 -13.15
C LEU A 7 47.91 -24.83 -12.80
N ALA A 8 47.80 -25.62 -11.73
CA ALA A 8 46.51 -26.08 -11.22
C ALA A 8 45.81 -24.97 -10.41
N VAL A 9 44.72 -24.42 -10.94
CA VAL A 9 43.89 -23.44 -10.24
C VAL A 9 42.91 -24.18 -9.31
N LEU A 10 43.15 -24.10 -8.00
CA LEU A 10 42.27 -24.67 -6.98
C LEU A 10 41.09 -23.69 -6.73
N CYS A 11 39.91 -24.02 -7.24
CA CYS A 11 38.71 -23.21 -7.03
C CYS A 11 38.03 -23.60 -5.71
N VAL A 12 38.14 -22.76 -4.68
CA VAL A 12 37.55 -23.03 -3.35
C VAL A 12 36.07 -22.62 -3.33
N LEU A 13 35.18 -23.61 -3.41
CA LEU A 13 33.73 -23.41 -3.31
C LEU A 13 33.29 -23.21 -1.84
N ALA A 14 33.39 -21.97 -1.37
CA ALA A 14 32.85 -21.55 -0.07
C ALA A 14 31.31 -21.66 -0.06
N HIS A 15 30.78 -22.72 0.56
CA HIS A 15 29.35 -22.89 0.76
C HIS A 15 28.86 -22.00 1.92
N VAL A 16 28.31 -20.83 1.59
CA VAL A 16 27.60 -20.00 2.58
C VAL A 16 26.22 -20.62 2.80
N GLY A 17 26.04 -21.29 3.95
CA GLY A 17 24.78 -21.90 4.32
C GLY A 17 23.75 -20.86 4.76
N LEU A 18 22.88 -20.42 3.84
CA LEU A 18 21.68 -19.67 4.20
C LEU A 18 20.69 -20.60 4.92
N SER A 19 20.66 -20.54 6.25
CA SER A 19 19.60 -21.17 7.04
C SER A 19 18.30 -20.40 6.85
N ALA A 20 17.49 -20.84 5.88
CA ALA A 20 16.11 -20.40 5.72
C ALA A 20 15.30 -20.75 6.98
N LYS A 21 15.18 -19.80 7.90
CA LYS A 21 14.24 -19.90 9.03
C LYS A 21 12.83 -19.84 8.47
N CYS A 22 12.14 -20.98 8.40
CA CYS A 22 10.74 -21.02 8.00
C CYS A 22 9.92 -20.12 8.93
N LEU A 23 9.37 -19.03 8.38
CA LEU A 23 8.40 -18.20 9.09
C LEU A 23 7.15 -19.05 9.40
N PRO A 24 6.53 -18.90 10.58
CA PRO A 24 5.32 -19.65 10.92
C PRO A 24 4.18 -19.28 9.97
N LYS A 25 3.53 -20.29 9.39
CA LYS A 25 2.38 -20.12 8.50
C LYS A 25 1.27 -19.35 9.23
N ALA A 26 0.76 -18.28 8.60
CA ALA A 26 -0.37 -17.52 9.14
C ALA A 26 -1.61 -18.42 9.33
N PRO A 27 -2.38 -18.26 10.41
CA PRO A 27 -3.55 -19.08 10.68
C PRO A 27 -4.67 -18.80 9.66
N SER A 28 -5.28 -19.88 9.15
CA SER A 28 -6.44 -19.80 8.25
C SER A 28 -7.67 -19.26 9.02
N PRO A 29 -8.47 -18.34 8.46
CA PRO A 29 -9.66 -17.78 9.11
C PRO A 29 -10.89 -18.72 9.06
N THR A 30 -10.71 -19.97 9.48
CA THR A 30 -11.75 -21.01 9.53
C THR A 30 -11.54 -21.89 10.77
N ASP A 31 -12.02 -21.43 11.92
CA ASP A 31 -12.65 -22.24 12.99
C ASP A 31 -12.91 -21.37 14.24
N VAL A 32 -14.09 -20.74 14.30
CA VAL A 32 -14.64 -20.17 15.54
C VAL A 32 -15.89 -20.96 15.91
N VAL A 33 -15.68 -22.05 16.64
CA VAL A 33 -16.77 -22.87 17.20
C VAL A 33 -17.41 -22.08 18.34
N VAL A 34 -18.67 -21.69 18.16
CA VAL A 34 -19.45 -20.99 19.20
C VAL A 34 -19.83 -22.00 20.30
N ALA A 35 -19.35 -21.77 21.52
CA ALA A 35 -19.77 -22.48 22.72
C ALA A 35 -20.66 -21.57 23.59
N PRO A 36 -21.85 -22.02 24.04
CA PRO A 36 -22.75 -21.18 24.82
C PRO A 36 -22.42 -21.16 26.31
N THR A 37 -22.27 -19.95 26.86
CA THR A 37 -22.43 -19.64 28.29
C THR A 37 -23.14 -18.29 28.41
N GLY A 38 -23.93 -18.02 29.44
CA GLY A 38 -24.23 -18.86 30.60
C GLY A 38 -24.37 -18.03 31.87
N ASP A 39 -25.48 -17.31 31.95
CA ASP A 39 -26.08 -16.64 33.13
C ASP A 39 -25.29 -15.57 33.92
N ASP A 40 -25.97 -14.43 34.04
CA ASP A 40 -26.15 -13.58 35.24
C ASP A 40 -24.96 -12.90 35.94
N ALA A 41 -24.90 -11.57 35.79
CA ALA A 41 -24.60 -10.66 36.90
C ALA A 41 -25.22 -9.27 36.66
N THR A 42 -26.27 -8.92 37.41
CA THR A 42 -26.83 -7.56 37.42
C THR A 42 -26.04 -6.63 38.34
N THR A 43 -25.55 -5.46 37.86
CA THR A 43 -25.52 -4.20 38.67
C THR A 43 -25.10 -2.96 37.86
N ASP A 44 -25.96 -1.95 37.88
CA ASP A 44 -25.76 -0.51 37.63
C ASP A 44 -26.85 0.18 38.50
N PRO A 45 -26.67 1.36 39.16
CA PRO A 45 -26.47 2.62 38.44
C PRO A 45 -25.63 3.74 39.11
N THR A 46 -25.30 4.75 38.29
CA THR A 46 -25.04 6.17 38.65
C THR A 46 -23.73 6.54 39.36
N THR A 47 -22.89 7.36 38.71
CA THR A 47 -22.94 8.84 38.92
C THR A 47 -22.04 9.62 37.93
N ASP A 48 -22.61 10.65 37.32
CA ASP A 48 -21.96 11.79 36.65
C ASP A 48 -22.47 13.05 37.38
N PRO A 49 -21.59 13.99 37.81
CA PRO A 49 -21.16 15.12 36.97
C PRO A 49 -19.63 15.40 37.12
N THR A 50 -18.97 16.37 36.46
CA THR A 50 -19.41 17.73 36.07
C THR A 50 -18.51 18.33 34.97
N LEU A 51 -19.07 19.28 34.21
CA LEU A 51 -18.36 20.13 33.24
C LEU A 51 -17.65 21.32 33.91
N ASP A 52 -16.48 21.72 33.41
CA ASP A 52 -15.94 23.09 33.56
C ASP A 52 -15.07 23.50 32.34
N PRO A 53 -15.56 24.40 31.46
CA PRO A 53 -14.77 25.06 30.44
C PRO A 53 -14.47 26.51 30.84
N THR A 54 -13.30 26.79 31.40
CA THR A 54 -12.87 28.16 31.69
C THR A 54 -12.53 28.93 30.42
N VAL A 55 -13.02 30.16 30.34
CA VAL A 55 -12.96 31.08 29.19
C VAL A 55 -11.88 32.14 29.41
N ASP A 56 -11.11 32.47 28.38
CA ASP A 56 -10.34 33.72 28.33
C ASP A 56 -10.23 34.26 26.87
N PRO A 57 -10.74 35.47 26.56
CA PRO A 57 -10.62 36.15 25.27
C PRO A 57 -9.72 37.42 25.34
N ASN A 58 -9.61 38.19 24.23
CA ASN A 58 -8.87 39.46 24.10
C ASN A 58 -7.32 39.34 24.25
N THR A 59 -6.40 40.19 23.73
CA THR A 59 -6.38 41.36 22.79
C THR A 59 -4.90 41.57 22.34
N GLU A 60 -4.46 42.44 21.41
CA GLU A 60 -5.09 43.55 20.65
C GLU A 60 -4.85 43.45 19.13
N ILE A 61 -5.65 44.24 18.41
CA ILE A 61 -5.55 44.74 17.03
C ILE A 61 -4.31 45.63 16.81
N VAL A 62 -3.49 45.32 15.79
CA VAL A 62 -2.70 46.29 14.96
C VAL A 62 -2.50 45.62 13.58
N GLY A 63 -2.64 46.24 12.40
CA GLY A 63 -2.98 47.62 12.08
C GLY A 63 -1.91 48.27 11.20
N ASN A 64 -2.00 48.15 9.86
CA ASN A 64 -1.52 49.15 8.91
C ASN A 64 -1.95 48.83 7.47
N ASP A 65 -2.49 49.83 6.78
CA ASP A 65 -2.65 49.86 5.33
C ASP A 65 -1.33 50.23 4.65
N ASP A 66 -1.16 49.84 3.38
CA ASP A 66 -0.63 50.74 2.35
C ASP A 66 -1.03 50.24 0.94
N ALA A 67 -1.06 51.14 -0.06
CA ALA A 67 -1.74 50.88 -1.34
C ALA A 67 -1.08 51.51 -2.58
N LEU A 68 -1.60 51.14 -3.76
CA LEU A 68 -1.27 51.66 -5.11
C LEU A 68 0.13 51.19 -5.63
N SER A 69 0.42 51.15 -6.94
CA SER A 69 -0.29 51.62 -8.14
C SER A 69 -0.03 50.72 -9.37
N GLU A 70 -0.94 50.74 -10.36
CA GLU A 70 -0.75 50.96 -11.82
C GLU A 70 0.57 50.53 -12.53
N SER A 71 0.60 50.08 -13.80
CA SER A 71 -0.34 50.14 -14.94
C SER A 71 -0.01 49.08 -16.03
N SER A 72 -0.96 48.84 -16.95
CA SER A 72 -0.87 48.70 -18.45
C SER A 72 0.39 48.11 -19.15
N SER A 73 0.35 47.63 -20.41
CA SER A 73 -0.71 47.56 -21.45
C SER A 73 -0.34 46.51 -22.52
N ASP A 74 -1.20 46.41 -23.54
CA ASP A 74 -0.94 45.99 -24.92
C ASP A 74 -0.95 44.49 -25.25
N ALA A 75 -1.65 44.22 -26.35
CA ALA A 75 -1.72 42.96 -27.07
C ALA A 75 -1.30 43.21 -28.52
N GLU A 76 -0.92 42.15 -29.23
CA GLU A 76 -0.99 42.03 -30.69
C GLU A 76 -1.18 40.54 -31.00
N ALA A 77 -1.74 40.21 -32.17
CA ALA A 77 -2.16 38.85 -32.50
C ALA A 77 -1.52 38.32 -33.79
N SER A 78 -1.18 37.04 -33.80
CA SER A 78 -0.94 36.28 -35.03
C SER A 78 -1.38 34.83 -34.86
N THR A 79 -2.35 34.42 -35.68
CA THR A 79 -2.80 33.03 -35.81
C THR A 79 -1.83 32.21 -36.63
N GLU A 80 -1.52 30.98 -36.20
CA GLU A 80 -1.37 29.85 -37.14
C GLU A 80 -2.20 28.67 -36.63
N ASP A 81 -2.77 27.92 -37.58
CA ASP A 81 -3.57 26.72 -37.34
C ASP A 81 -2.65 25.51 -37.39
N ASP A 82 -2.48 24.84 -36.25
CA ASP A 82 -2.05 23.44 -36.23
C ASP A 82 -3.03 22.68 -35.33
N SER A 83 -4.07 22.16 -35.99
CA SER A 83 -5.11 21.32 -35.40
C SER A 83 -4.55 19.95 -35.00
N GLN A 84 -3.65 19.95 -34.02
CA GLN A 84 -3.14 18.75 -33.39
C GLN A 84 -4.31 18.02 -32.72
N ASP A 85 -4.68 16.89 -33.33
CA ASP A 85 -5.44 15.83 -32.68
C ASP A 85 -4.66 15.36 -31.46
N SER A 86 -4.89 16.02 -30.33
CA SER A 86 -4.43 15.58 -29.02
C SER A 86 -5.26 14.35 -28.66
N SER A 87 -4.90 13.22 -29.27
CA SER A 87 -5.25 11.89 -28.80
C SER A 87 -4.59 11.69 -27.43
N SER A 88 -5.22 12.31 -26.43
CA SER A 88 -5.06 12.00 -25.03
C SER A 88 -5.27 10.51 -24.92
N SER A 89 -4.16 9.75 -24.91
CA SER A 89 -4.17 8.31 -24.76
C SER A 89 -5.04 8.00 -23.55
N ASP A 90 -6.19 7.34 -23.76
CA ASP A 90 -7.19 7.13 -22.71
C ASP A 90 -6.51 6.44 -21.53
N ALA A 91 -6.20 7.25 -20.50
CA ALA A 91 -5.33 6.83 -19.43
C ALA A 91 -6.02 5.69 -18.70
N PHE A 92 -5.33 4.56 -18.56
CA PHE A 92 -5.92 3.34 -18.01
C PHE A 92 -6.56 3.64 -16.65
N LYS A 93 -7.88 3.51 -16.59
CA LYS A 93 -8.73 3.93 -15.47
C LYS A 93 -9.69 2.82 -15.10
N ILE A 94 -9.85 2.62 -13.81
CA ILE A 94 -10.74 1.64 -13.22
C ILE A 94 -12.02 2.36 -12.82
N THR A 95 -13.18 1.82 -13.19
CA THR A 95 -14.49 2.29 -12.77
C THR A 95 -14.95 1.61 -11.48
N LEU A 96 -15.93 2.20 -10.79
CA LEU A 96 -16.57 1.57 -9.63
C LEU A 96 -17.20 0.21 -10.00
N ASP A 97 -17.86 0.10 -11.16
CA ASP A 97 -18.44 -1.16 -11.63
C ASP A 97 -17.37 -2.25 -11.84
N GLN A 98 -16.18 -1.89 -12.35
CA GLN A 98 -15.07 -2.83 -12.45
C GLN A 98 -14.57 -3.24 -11.06
N LEU A 99 -14.40 -2.30 -10.13
CA LEU A 99 -13.89 -2.60 -8.80
C LEU A 99 -14.89 -3.43 -7.96
N ASP A 100 -16.20 -3.21 -8.14
CA ASP A 100 -17.28 -3.99 -7.53
C ASP A 100 -17.41 -5.43 -8.06
N ILE A 101 -16.86 -5.73 -9.24
CA ILE A 101 -16.75 -7.10 -9.76
C ILE A 101 -15.40 -7.71 -9.36
N ALA A 102 -14.33 -6.90 -9.31
CA ALA A 102 -12.97 -7.33 -8.95
C ALA A 102 -12.83 -7.68 -7.46
N VAL A 103 -13.43 -6.84 -6.60
CA VAL A 103 -13.35 -6.91 -5.13
C VAL A 103 -14.78 -6.77 -4.57
N PRO A 104 -15.65 -7.78 -4.77
CA PRO A 104 -17.09 -7.66 -4.51
C PRO A 104 -17.45 -7.51 -3.04
N LEU A 105 -16.56 -7.90 -2.11
CA LEU A 105 -16.76 -7.68 -0.68
C LEU A 105 -16.65 -6.20 -0.31
N GLY A 106 -15.75 -5.45 -0.96
CA GLY A 106 -15.51 -4.01 -0.72
C GLY A 106 -16.65 -3.10 -1.18
N LYS A 107 -17.70 -3.65 -1.79
CA LYS A 107 -18.89 -2.93 -2.28
C LYS A 107 -19.78 -2.39 -1.15
N GLY A 108 -19.78 -3.02 0.03
CA GLY A 108 -20.83 -2.83 1.03
C GLY A 108 -20.37 -2.66 2.47
N GLU A 109 -21.14 -1.89 3.24
CA GLU A 109 -20.92 -1.55 4.66
C GLU A 109 -20.77 -2.78 5.57
N GLY A 110 -21.27 -3.96 5.15
CA GLY A 110 -21.10 -5.21 5.89
C GLY A 110 -19.65 -5.70 6.03
N GLN A 111 -18.70 -5.23 5.20
CA GLN A 111 -17.27 -5.46 5.42
C GLN A 111 -16.66 -4.47 6.42
N CYS A 112 -17.00 -3.20 6.29
CA CYS A 112 -16.58 -2.10 7.17
C CYS A 112 -17.64 -1.79 8.23
N GLY A 113 -18.19 -2.85 8.85
CA GLY A 113 -19.18 -2.73 9.91
C GLY A 113 -18.62 -2.05 11.15
N ALA A 114 -19.49 -1.78 12.14
CA ALA A 114 -19.20 -0.95 13.31
C ALA A 114 -18.10 -1.46 14.29
N SER A 115 -17.28 -2.44 13.92
CA SER A 115 -16.22 -3.03 14.73
C SER A 115 -14.81 -2.75 14.17
N ASP A 116 -14.20 -1.67 14.67
CA ASP A 116 -12.75 -1.48 14.93
C ASP A 116 -11.70 -1.77 13.83
N ALA A 117 -12.10 -2.09 12.60
CA ALA A 117 -11.22 -2.27 11.47
C ALA A 117 -10.66 -0.92 10.98
N LYS A 118 -9.68 -0.39 11.71
CA LYS A 118 -8.99 0.87 11.36
C LYS A 118 -8.48 0.81 9.93
N GLY A 119 -8.94 1.76 9.12
CA GLY A 119 -8.62 1.86 7.69
C GLY A 119 -9.34 0.86 6.78
N CYS A 120 -10.50 0.35 7.17
CA CYS A 120 -11.42 -0.32 6.25
C CYS A 120 -12.01 0.70 5.25
N VAL A 121 -11.92 0.43 3.94
CA VAL A 121 -12.33 1.38 2.90
C VAL A 121 -13.20 0.71 1.82
N LEU A 122 -14.31 1.35 1.44
CA LEU A 122 -15.21 0.87 0.39
C LEU A 122 -14.65 1.12 -1.02
N ASN A 123 -15.08 0.30 -2.00
CA ASN A 123 -14.70 0.45 -3.41
C ASN A 123 -14.99 1.87 -3.95
N SER A 124 -16.10 2.49 -3.54
CA SER A 124 -16.50 3.86 -3.90
C SER A 124 -15.58 4.96 -3.37
N LYS A 125 -14.64 4.61 -2.46
CA LYS A 125 -13.55 5.47 -1.98
C LYS A 125 -12.19 5.06 -2.53
N ALA A 126 -12.01 3.77 -2.86
CA ALA A 126 -10.77 3.23 -3.42
C ALA A 126 -10.49 3.65 -4.88
N VAL A 127 -11.53 3.84 -5.70
CA VAL A 127 -11.41 4.14 -7.15
C VAL A 127 -10.49 5.33 -7.46
N ASP A 128 -10.69 6.47 -6.80
CA ASP A 128 -9.90 7.68 -7.07
C ASP A 128 -8.43 7.54 -6.62
N PRO A 129 -8.11 7.11 -5.39
CA PRO A 129 -6.77 6.70 -4.97
C PRO A 129 -6.05 5.75 -5.94
N ILE A 130 -6.73 4.69 -6.40
CA ILE A 130 -6.17 3.74 -7.35
C ILE A 130 -5.86 4.43 -8.69
N ASN A 131 -6.80 5.19 -9.24
CA ASN A 131 -6.59 5.91 -10.51
C ASN A 131 -5.49 6.98 -10.42
N LYS A 132 -5.36 7.67 -9.28
CA LYS A 132 -4.21 8.56 -9.00
C LYS A 132 -2.90 7.79 -8.96
N ALA A 133 -2.87 6.62 -8.32
CA ALA A 133 -1.68 5.77 -8.23
C ALA A 133 -1.22 5.26 -9.61
N LEU A 134 -2.16 4.81 -10.46
CA LEU A 134 -1.86 4.39 -11.84
C LEU A 134 -1.15 5.50 -12.63
N ALA A 135 -1.64 6.75 -12.52
CA ALA A 135 -1.00 7.90 -13.14
C ALA A 135 0.35 8.26 -12.49
N LYS A 136 0.41 8.32 -11.15
CA LYS A 136 1.61 8.65 -10.33
C LYS A 136 2.79 7.72 -10.62
N TYR A 137 2.52 6.43 -10.83
CA TYR A 137 3.52 5.39 -11.07
C TYR A 137 3.56 4.90 -12.54
N LYS A 138 2.87 5.57 -13.46
CA LYS A 138 2.87 5.31 -14.91
C LYS A 138 2.52 3.85 -15.28
N ILE A 139 1.56 3.27 -14.57
CA ILE A 139 1.10 1.89 -14.78
C ILE A 139 0.11 1.88 -15.95
N THR A 140 0.60 1.55 -17.15
CA THR A 140 -0.19 1.56 -18.40
C THR A 140 -0.64 0.16 -18.83
N ARG A 141 0.00 -0.91 -18.34
CA ARG A 141 -0.32 -2.29 -18.70
C ARG A 141 -1.43 -2.83 -17.80
N ARG A 142 -2.58 -3.14 -18.41
CA ARG A 142 -3.73 -3.84 -17.80
C ARG A 142 -3.31 -4.96 -16.83
N SER A 143 -2.39 -5.81 -17.26
CA SER A 143 -1.91 -6.97 -16.51
C SER A 143 -1.12 -6.62 -15.24
N GLU A 144 -0.42 -5.48 -15.21
CA GLU A 144 0.20 -4.93 -13.99
C GLU A 144 -0.85 -4.41 -13.02
N VAL A 145 -1.89 -3.75 -13.53
CA VAL A 145 -3.03 -3.32 -12.72
C VAL A 145 -3.73 -4.51 -12.08
N VAL A 146 -3.99 -5.56 -12.87
CA VAL A 146 -4.57 -6.82 -12.40
C VAL A 146 -3.70 -7.46 -11.32
N ALA A 147 -2.39 -7.58 -11.53
CA ALA A 147 -1.47 -8.19 -10.57
C ALA A 147 -1.36 -7.42 -9.26
N VAL A 148 -1.23 -6.09 -9.31
CA VAL A 148 -1.12 -5.25 -8.12
C VAL A 148 -2.46 -5.19 -7.36
N LEU A 149 -3.60 -5.04 -8.04
CA LEU A 149 -4.89 -5.10 -7.37
C LEU A 149 -5.17 -6.47 -6.76
N ALA A 150 -4.85 -7.57 -7.44
CA ALA A 150 -5.04 -8.91 -6.90
C ALA A 150 -4.18 -9.15 -5.65
N LEU A 151 -2.94 -8.65 -5.65
CA LEU A 151 -2.08 -8.65 -4.46
C LEU A 151 -2.73 -7.84 -3.33
N MET A 152 -3.00 -6.55 -3.53
CA MET A 152 -3.49 -5.69 -2.45
C MET A 152 -4.88 -6.13 -1.94
N ALA A 153 -5.79 -6.57 -2.81
CA ALA A 153 -7.10 -7.07 -2.41
C ALA A 153 -7.02 -8.39 -1.64
N PHE A 154 -6.00 -9.23 -1.88
CA PHE A 154 -5.72 -10.40 -1.05
C PHE A 154 -5.15 -10.00 0.31
N GLU A 155 -4.03 -9.25 0.32
CA GLU A 155 -3.27 -8.93 1.53
C GLU A 155 -4.07 -8.07 2.53
N SER A 156 -4.89 -7.13 2.05
CA SER A 156 -5.76 -6.29 2.89
C SER A 156 -7.07 -6.96 3.34
N GLY A 157 -7.35 -8.19 2.90
CA GLY A 157 -8.64 -8.85 3.12
C GLY A 157 -9.80 -8.12 2.43
N SER A 158 -9.62 -7.72 1.17
CA SER A 158 -10.52 -6.86 0.38
C SER A 158 -10.75 -5.50 1.04
N TRP A 159 -9.69 -4.69 1.13
CA TRP A 159 -9.70 -3.34 1.71
C TRP A 159 -10.12 -3.25 3.18
N LYS A 160 -10.24 -4.38 3.88
CA LYS A 160 -10.70 -4.41 5.27
C LYS A 160 -9.66 -3.86 6.26
N TYR A 161 -8.38 -4.01 5.94
CA TYR A 161 -7.28 -3.56 6.78
C TYR A 161 -6.22 -2.81 5.96
N ASN A 162 -5.80 -1.64 6.44
CA ASN A 162 -4.56 -0.97 6.00
C ASN A 162 -3.43 -1.04 7.06
N ILE A 163 -3.68 -1.70 8.21
CA ILE A 163 -2.73 -1.99 9.28
C ILE A 163 -2.76 -3.50 9.54
N ASN A 164 -1.60 -4.14 9.78
CA ASN A 164 -1.62 -5.51 10.28
C ASN A 164 -2.13 -5.52 11.74
N VAL A 165 -3.23 -6.24 11.99
CA VAL A 165 -3.84 -6.40 13.33
C VAL A 165 -3.05 -7.34 14.26
N SER A 166 -2.02 -8.01 13.76
CA SER A 166 -1.12 -8.86 14.55
C SER A 166 -0.18 -8.03 15.43
N LYS A 167 -0.12 -8.37 16.73
CA LYS A 167 0.76 -7.71 17.73
C LYS A 167 2.27 -7.94 17.52
N ASN A 168 2.65 -8.73 16.51
CA ASN A 168 4.00 -9.20 16.28
C ASN A 168 4.58 -8.70 14.95
N GLN A 169 3.98 -7.68 14.32
CA GLN A 169 4.49 -7.03 13.10
C GLN A 169 4.33 -5.49 13.17
N PRO A 170 5.11 -4.81 14.04
CA PRO A 170 5.10 -3.35 14.15
C PRO A 170 5.42 -2.67 12.82
N GLY A 171 4.78 -1.54 12.54
CA GLY A 171 4.98 -0.80 11.29
C GLY A 171 4.47 -1.47 10.00
N GLN A 172 4.02 -2.73 10.01
CA GLN A 172 3.43 -3.37 8.82
C GLN A 172 2.05 -2.76 8.50
N GLY A 173 1.79 -2.44 7.23
CA GLY A 173 0.51 -1.88 6.76
C GLY A 173 0.53 -1.40 5.32
N THR A 174 -0.31 -0.40 5.00
CA THR A 174 -0.86 -0.08 3.67
C THR A 174 -1.72 -1.20 3.09
N PHE A 175 -2.52 -0.95 2.04
CA PHE A 175 -3.34 -1.99 1.41
C PHE A 175 -2.52 -3.10 0.73
N ALA A 176 -1.21 -2.91 0.51
CA ALA A 176 -0.28 -3.97 0.09
C ALA A 176 0.33 -4.77 1.26
N MET A 177 0.00 -4.47 2.53
CA MET A 177 0.60 -5.04 3.75
C MET A 177 2.13 -5.11 3.74
N MET A 178 2.77 -4.06 3.21
CA MET A 178 4.22 -3.93 3.17
C MET A 178 4.82 -4.06 4.57
N GLN A 179 5.89 -4.85 4.68
CA GLN A 179 6.69 -4.97 5.89
C GLN A 179 7.42 -3.67 6.21
N TYR A 180 7.82 -3.48 7.48
CA TYR A 180 8.37 -2.19 7.95
C TYR A 180 9.51 -1.62 7.08
N PRO A 181 10.53 -2.37 6.63
CA PRO A 181 11.58 -1.81 5.76
C PRO A 181 11.06 -1.20 4.45
N ASN A 182 9.96 -1.76 3.92
CA ASN A 182 9.31 -1.26 2.71
C ASN A 182 8.38 -0.08 3.00
N VAL A 183 7.69 -0.08 4.15
CA VAL A 183 6.91 1.07 4.65
C VAL A 183 7.81 2.27 4.93
N TYR A 184 8.95 2.06 5.60
CA TYR A 184 9.99 3.07 5.80
C TYR A 184 10.47 3.65 4.47
N ALA A 185 10.85 2.79 3.51
CA ALA A 185 11.34 3.23 2.21
C ALA A 185 10.26 3.97 1.39
N TYR A 186 8.99 3.60 1.53
CA TYR A 186 7.87 4.30 0.90
C TYR A 186 7.60 5.66 1.55
N ALA A 187 7.58 5.72 2.89
CA ALA A 187 7.45 6.96 3.63
C ALA A 187 8.61 7.92 3.34
N LYS A 188 9.85 7.42 3.18
CA LYS A 188 11.02 8.21 2.77
C LYS A 188 10.90 8.73 1.33
N TYR A 189 10.33 7.93 0.41
CA TYR A 189 10.07 8.33 -0.97
C TYR A 189 9.01 9.44 -1.06
N LEU A 190 7.91 9.33 -0.30
CA LEU A 190 6.81 10.30 -0.30
C LEU A 190 7.12 11.56 0.52
N TYR A 191 7.79 11.40 1.65
CA TYR A 191 8.00 12.44 2.66
C TYR A 191 9.48 12.55 3.10
N PRO A 192 10.42 12.80 2.17
CA PRO A 192 11.87 12.74 2.44
C PRO A 192 12.34 13.72 3.52
N SER A 193 11.62 14.82 3.76
CA SER A 193 11.88 15.81 4.82
C SER A 193 11.25 15.49 6.18
N LYS A 194 10.37 14.48 6.26
CA LYS A 194 9.70 14.05 7.50
C LYS A 194 10.23 12.71 8.03
N VAL A 195 10.96 11.94 7.21
CA VAL A 195 11.49 10.62 7.56
C VAL A 195 13.00 10.68 7.76
N GLU A 196 13.44 10.40 8.98
CA GLU A 196 14.86 10.38 9.36
C GLU A 196 15.57 9.09 8.91
N ASP A 197 16.83 9.19 8.47
CA ASP A 197 17.60 8.04 7.98
C ASP A 197 17.90 7.01 9.08
N LYS A 198 17.95 7.45 10.34
CA LYS A 198 18.11 6.56 11.51
C LYS A 198 16.95 5.57 11.70
N TRP A 199 15.79 5.79 11.06
CA TRP A 199 14.64 4.88 11.14
C TRP A 199 14.73 3.71 10.14
N ALA A 200 15.75 3.67 9.28
CA ALA A 200 16.00 2.56 8.36
C ALA A 200 16.38 1.25 9.06
N THR A 201 16.82 1.32 10.32
CA THR A 201 17.39 0.21 11.11
C THR A 201 16.66 -0.02 12.43
N LEU A 202 15.36 0.30 12.50
CA LEU A 202 14.54 -0.07 13.65
C LEU A 202 14.19 -1.56 13.59
N GLU A 203 14.37 -2.25 14.70
CA GLU A 203 14.04 -3.66 14.89
C GLU A 203 13.29 -3.80 16.22
N ALA A 204 12.20 -4.58 16.25
CA ALA A 204 11.36 -4.69 17.44
C ALA A 204 10.79 -6.10 17.62
N ASP A 205 10.89 -6.64 18.84
CA ASP A 205 10.44 -8.00 19.16
C ASP A 205 8.94 -8.07 19.55
N THR A 206 8.37 -7.01 20.16
CA THR A 206 6.96 -7.00 20.60
C THR A 206 6.32 -5.60 20.56
N ASN A 207 4.99 -5.57 20.63
CA ASN A 207 4.14 -4.38 20.51
C ASN A 207 4.30 -3.29 21.60
N GLU A 208 5.21 -3.46 22.57
CA GLU A 208 5.47 -2.50 23.67
C GLU A 208 6.90 -1.91 23.63
N ASP A 209 7.64 -2.21 22.56
CA ASP A 209 8.98 -1.68 22.27
C ASP A 209 8.92 -0.18 21.84
N PRO A 210 9.81 0.71 22.32
CA PRO A 210 9.96 2.05 21.76
C PRO A 210 10.16 2.09 20.24
N ASP A 211 10.89 1.11 19.68
CA ASP A 211 11.05 0.99 18.23
C ASP A 211 9.72 0.55 17.57
N SER A 212 8.92 -0.31 18.21
CA SER A 212 7.55 -0.61 17.75
C SER A 212 6.69 0.66 17.65
N GLU A 213 6.75 1.55 18.64
CA GLU A 213 6.01 2.82 18.60
C GLU A 213 6.48 3.70 17.42
N GLN A 214 7.79 3.77 17.19
CA GLN A 214 8.37 4.57 16.10
C GLN A 214 8.11 3.96 14.72
N MET A 215 8.18 2.64 14.56
CA MET A 215 7.78 1.91 13.35
C MET A 215 6.30 2.14 13.03
N ASN A 216 5.44 2.11 14.05
CA ASN A 216 4.01 2.41 13.92
C ASN A 216 3.76 3.89 13.52
N LYS A 217 4.52 4.85 14.06
CA LYS A 217 4.46 6.28 13.64
C LYS A 217 4.85 6.47 12.17
N VAL A 218 5.92 5.81 11.71
CA VAL A 218 6.37 5.87 10.31
C VAL A 218 5.33 5.25 9.36
N ARG A 219 4.65 4.18 9.78
CA ARG A 219 3.51 3.62 9.04
C ARG A 219 2.37 4.62 8.90
N GLU A 220 1.96 5.27 9.99
CA GLU A 220 0.81 6.20 10.01
C GLU A 220 0.89 7.27 8.90
N MET A 221 2.10 7.71 8.57
CA MET A 221 2.39 8.68 7.50
C MET A 221 1.88 8.27 6.11
N VAL A 222 1.70 6.96 5.85
CA VAL A 222 1.31 6.40 4.54
C VAL A 222 -0.03 5.65 4.56
N LEU A 223 -0.85 5.84 5.61
CA LEU A 223 -2.16 5.20 5.76
C LEU A 223 -3.34 5.97 5.17
N ASN A 224 -3.14 7.21 4.71
CA ASN A 224 -4.16 7.93 3.94
C ASN A 224 -4.47 7.18 2.63
N ASP A 225 -5.69 7.28 2.12
CA ASP A 225 -6.16 6.45 1.00
C ASP A 225 -5.25 6.56 -0.24
N ASP A 226 -4.88 7.78 -0.66
CA ASP A 226 -4.05 8.04 -1.85
C ASP A 226 -2.67 7.35 -1.79
N ASP A 227 -1.99 7.40 -0.64
CA ASP A 227 -0.71 6.72 -0.47
C ASP A 227 -0.88 5.22 -0.18
N SER A 228 -1.88 4.84 0.60
CA SER A 228 -2.13 3.44 0.99
C SER A 228 -2.51 2.57 -0.20
N PHE A 229 -3.38 3.06 -1.11
CA PHE A 229 -3.64 2.40 -2.40
C PHE A 229 -2.47 2.57 -3.39
N GLY A 230 -1.68 3.64 -3.26
CA GLY A 230 -0.45 3.82 -4.03
C GLY A 230 0.66 2.83 -3.71
N SER A 231 0.64 2.19 -2.54
CA SER A 231 1.71 1.34 -2.01
C SER A 231 2.14 0.21 -2.95
N GLY A 232 1.20 -0.61 -3.44
CA GLY A 232 1.50 -1.75 -4.31
C GLY A 232 2.04 -1.34 -5.68
N PHE A 233 1.58 -0.20 -6.22
CA PHE A 233 2.04 0.34 -7.50
C PHE A 233 3.44 0.98 -7.38
N TRP A 234 3.72 1.65 -6.25
CA TRP A 234 5.09 2.06 -5.91
C TRP A 234 6.01 0.84 -5.76
N PHE A 235 5.56 -0.20 -5.07
CA PHE A 235 6.35 -1.40 -4.83
C PHE A 235 6.75 -2.10 -6.13
N LEU A 236 5.80 -2.30 -7.05
CA LEU A 236 6.04 -2.80 -8.41
C LEU A 236 7.09 -1.99 -9.18
N THR A 237 7.12 -0.67 -8.99
CA THR A 237 7.97 0.25 -9.77
C THR A 237 9.30 0.61 -9.11
N ASN A 238 9.48 0.35 -7.81
CA ASN A 238 10.64 0.80 -7.02
C ASN A 238 11.32 -0.29 -6.17
N LYS A 239 10.69 -1.45 -5.99
CA LYS A 239 11.14 -2.48 -5.03
C LYS A 239 11.08 -3.93 -5.51
N VAL A 240 10.21 -4.26 -6.45
CA VAL A 240 10.10 -5.61 -6.99
C VAL A 240 11.37 -6.04 -7.71
N GLU A 241 11.95 -7.16 -7.27
CA GLU A 241 13.08 -7.78 -7.94
C GLU A 241 12.66 -8.41 -9.28
N GLY A 242 13.59 -8.52 -10.23
CA GLY A 242 13.37 -9.25 -11.49
C GLY A 242 12.58 -8.52 -12.57
N ASP A 243 12.49 -7.18 -12.51
CA ASP A 243 12.07 -6.29 -13.61
C ASP A 243 10.65 -6.61 -14.15
N TYR A 244 9.63 -6.47 -13.31
CA TYR A 244 8.24 -6.81 -13.67
C TYR A 244 7.46 -5.67 -14.34
N HIS A 245 7.83 -4.41 -14.08
CA HIS A 245 7.16 -3.22 -14.62
C HIS A 245 7.57 -2.95 -16.07
N ASN A 246 6.61 -2.69 -16.95
CA ASN A 246 6.77 -2.48 -18.39
C ASN A 246 7.49 -3.61 -19.17
N ASN A 247 7.70 -4.78 -18.56
CA ASN A 247 8.39 -5.92 -19.16
C ASN A 247 7.40 -6.88 -19.84
N ASP A 248 7.53 -7.06 -21.16
CA ASP A 248 6.63 -7.88 -22.00
C ASP A 248 6.63 -9.38 -21.67
N LYS A 249 7.67 -9.89 -21.01
CA LYS A 249 7.83 -11.30 -20.63
C LYS A 249 7.42 -11.59 -19.18
N LYS A 250 7.06 -10.56 -18.41
CA LYS A 250 6.53 -10.63 -17.04
C LYS A 250 5.11 -10.10 -17.01
N LEU A 251 4.26 -10.63 -16.13
CA LEU A 251 2.84 -10.23 -16.03
C LEU A 251 2.17 -10.19 -17.40
N ARG A 252 2.28 -11.27 -18.18
CA ARG A 252 1.58 -11.41 -19.46
C ARG A 252 0.08 -11.41 -19.23
N ASP A 253 -0.66 -10.76 -20.13
CA ASP A 253 -2.09 -10.54 -19.92
C ASP A 253 -2.87 -11.87 -19.89
N GLY A 254 -3.75 -12.01 -18.90
CA GLY A 254 -4.50 -13.25 -18.67
C GLY A 254 -3.68 -14.46 -18.20
N ASN A 255 -2.42 -14.29 -17.75
CA ASN A 255 -1.58 -15.41 -17.31
C ASN A 255 -1.42 -15.50 -15.77
N PRO A 256 -1.98 -16.54 -15.10
CA PRO A 256 -1.86 -16.70 -13.65
C PRO A 256 -0.46 -17.16 -13.19
N ASP A 257 0.30 -17.89 -14.02
CA ASP A 257 1.65 -18.34 -13.65
C ASP A 257 2.61 -17.14 -13.51
N ASP A 258 2.42 -16.10 -14.31
CA ASP A 258 3.19 -14.86 -14.20
C ASP A 258 2.84 -14.08 -12.93
N PHE A 259 1.58 -14.11 -12.49
CA PHE A 259 1.17 -13.55 -11.19
C PHE A 259 1.70 -14.37 -10.00
N LYS A 260 1.80 -15.69 -10.16
CA LYS A 260 2.44 -16.58 -9.17
C LYS A 260 3.93 -16.30 -9.05
N ALA A 261 4.64 -16.13 -10.17
CA ALA A 261 6.04 -15.68 -10.21
C ALA A 261 6.21 -14.24 -9.68
N TYR A 262 5.20 -13.38 -9.82
CA TYR A 262 5.22 -12.05 -9.20
C TYR A 262 5.12 -12.13 -7.68
N CYS A 263 4.20 -12.94 -7.14
CA CYS A 263 4.11 -13.17 -5.69
C CYS A 263 5.40 -13.79 -5.12
N LEU A 264 5.91 -14.86 -5.75
CA LEU A 264 7.03 -15.65 -5.22
C LEU A 264 8.39 -14.98 -5.41
N ASP A 265 8.71 -14.51 -6.62
CA ASP A 265 10.06 -14.02 -6.94
C ASP A 265 10.17 -12.50 -6.79
N GLY A 266 9.12 -11.76 -7.19
CA GLY A 266 9.14 -10.30 -7.24
C GLY A 266 8.75 -9.63 -5.92
N VAL A 267 7.71 -10.14 -5.26
CA VAL A 267 7.19 -9.66 -3.96
C VAL A 267 7.74 -10.47 -2.78
N GLN A 268 8.31 -11.64 -3.05
CA GLN A 268 8.89 -12.54 -2.04
C GLN A 268 7.90 -12.96 -0.93
N THR A 269 6.61 -13.10 -1.29
CA THR A 269 5.53 -13.54 -0.41
C THR A 269 5.11 -14.99 -0.69
N GLY A 270 4.54 -15.66 0.30
CA GLY A 270 4.10 -17.06 0.18
C GLY A 270 2.89 -17.23 -0.74
N TRP A 271 2.89 -18.28 -1.56
CA TRP A 271 1.76 -18.63 -2.41
C TRP A 271 0.70 -19.46 -1.66
N ASP A 272 -0.57 -19.14 -1.92
CA ASP A 272 -1.75 -19.93 -1.59
C ASP A 272 -2.72 -19.82 -2.77
N ASP A 273 -3.45 -20.88 -3.11
CA ASP A 273 -4.30 -20.90 -4.32
C ASP A 273 -5.51 -19.95 -4.21
N THR A 274 -5.85 -19.48 -3.00
CA THR A 274 -6.81 -18.38 -2.79
C THR A 274 -6.33 -17.08 -3.46
N ARG A 275 -5.01 -16.86 -3.61
CA ARG A 275 -4.48 -15.74 -4.39
C ARG A 275 -4.88 -15.82 -5.86
N ASN A 276 -4.94 -17.03 -6.43
CA ASN A 276 -5.42 -17.22 -7.80
C ASN A 276 -6.91 -16.89 -7.92
N THR A 277 -7.74 -17.30 -6.95
CA THR A 277 -9.17 -16.94 -6.93
C THR A 277 -9.40 -15.42 -6.94
N VAL A 278 -8.61 -14.66 -6.16
CA VAL A 278 -8.66 -13.19 -6.18
C VAL A 278 -8.16 -12.64 -7.52
N TRP A 279 -7.05 -13.16 -8.05
CA TRP A 279 -6.53 -12.77 -9.36
C TRP A 279 -7.51 -13.04 -10.51
N GLU A 280 -8.23 -14.17 -10.51
CA GLU A 280 -9.24 -14.48 -11.51
C GLU A 280 -10.42 -13.50 -11.48
N ALA A 281 -10.87 -13.09 -10.28
CA ALA A 281 -11.92 -12.09 -10.13
C ALA A 281 -11.47 -10.72 -10.69
N VAL A 282 -10.28 -10.25 -10.32
CA VAL A 282 -9.70 -9.00 -10.82
C VAL A 282 -9.46 -9.08 -12.33
N ASN A 283 -8.84 -10.14 -12.84
CA ASN A 283 -8.56 -10.35 -14.26
C ASN A 283 -9.83 -10.51 -15.12
N LYS A 284 -10.96 -10.90 -14.54
CA LYS A 284 -12.25 -10.93 -15.24
C LYS A 284 -12.96 -9.56 -15.27
N ALA A 285 -12.72 -8.73 -14.26
CA ALA A 285 -13.41 -7.47 -14.04
C ALA A 285 -12.73 -6.28 -14.74
N ILE A 286 -11.41 -6.16 -14.54
CA ILE A 286 -10.57 -5.13 -15.15
C ILE A 286 -10.51 -5.37 -16.67
N LYS A 287 -10.56 -4.31 -17.47
CA LYS A 287 -10.56 -4.35 -18.94
C LYS A 287 -9.57 -3.33 -19.45
#